data_AF-A0AAW5RSC9-F1
#
_entry.id   AF-A0AAW5RSC9-F1
#
_cell.length_a   1.000
_cell.length_b   1.000
_cell.length_c   1.000
_cell.angle_alpha   90.00
_cell.angle_beta   90.00
_cell.angle_gamma   90.00
#
_symmetry.space_group_name_H-M   'P 1'
#
loop_
_entity.id
_entity.type
_entity.pdbx_description
1 polymer ?
#
loop_
_entity_poly.entity_id
_entity_poly.type
_entity_poly.pdbx_seq_one_letter_code
_entity_poly.pdbx_strand_id
1 'polypeptide(L)'
;RKTAFRFHHISTDEVYGDLPHPDEASAAEPLPLFTETTPYAPSSPYSASKASSDHLVRAWRRTYGLPTIVSNCSNNYGPYHFPEKLIPLVILNALDGKPLPVYGKGDQIRDWLYV
;
A
#
# COMPACT_ATOMS: atom_id res chain seq x y z
N ARG A 1 33.02 2.62 6.42
CA ARG A 1 31.77 3.20 5.89
C ARG A 1 31.03 2.28 4.90
N LYS A 2 31.71 1.62 3.94
CA LYS A 2 31.04 0.69 2.97
C LYS A 2 30.22 -0.45 3.62
N THR A 3 30.68 -1.04 4.71
CA THR A 3 29.97 -2.12 5.43
C THR A 3 28.64 -1.70 6.07
N ALA A 4 28.46 -0.40 6.36
CA ALA A 4 27.25 0.14 6.96
C ALA A 4 26.21 0.61 5.93
N PHE A 5 26.53 0.60 4.64
CA PHE A 5 25.63 1.10 3.60
C PHE A 5 24.34 0.27 3.54
N ARG A 6 23.20 0.94 3.32
CA ARG A 6 21.89 0.32 3.11
C ARG A 6 21.17 1.06 1.98
N PHE A 7 20.50 0.30 1.12
CA PHE A 7 19.54 0.82 0.16
C PHE A 7 18.14 0.41 0.61
N HIS A 8 17.37 1.35 1.15
CA HIS A 8 16.02 1.08 1.64
C HIS A 8 14.99 1.51 0.58
N HIS A 9 14.25 0.54 0.07
CA HIS A 9 13.15 0.73 -0.86
C HIS A 9 11.81 0.78 -0.11
N ILE A 10 11.12 1.90 -0.21
CA ILE A 10 9.76 2.06 0.35
C ILE A 10 8.74 1.68 -0.72
N SER A 11 7.84 0.78 -0.37
CA SER A 11 6.82 0.23 -1.24
C SER A 11 5.46 0.17 -0.52
N THR A 12 4.50 -0.49 -1.14
CA THR A 12 3.08 -0.50 -0.74
C THR A 12 2.60 -1.92 -0.53
N ASP A 13 1.62 -2.10 0.35
CA ASP A 13 0.83 -3.33 0.49
C ASP A 13 0.05 -3.70 -0.78
N GLU A 14 -0.31 -2.74 -1.65
CA GLU A 14 -1.03 -3.01 -2.91
C GLU A 14 -0.31 -3.98 -3.86
N VAL A 15 1.00 -4.25 -3.63
CA VAL A 15 1.73 -5.30 -4.38
C VAL A 15 1.16 -6.70 -4.12
N TYR A 16 0.49 -6.92 -2.99
CA TYR A 16 -0.10 -8.18 -2.58
C TYR A 16 -1.50 -8.43 -3.17
N GLY A 17 -2.08 -7.42 -3.84
CA GLY A 17 -3.41 -7.53 -4.44
C GLY A 17 -4.53 -7.19 -3.46
N ASP A 18 -5.63 -7.94 -3.52
CA ASP A 18 -6.83 -7.77 -2.70
C ASP A 18 -7.00 -8.94 -1.72
N LEU A 19 -7.67 -8.69 -0.59
CA LEU A 19 -8.06 -9.70 0.39
C LEU A 19 -9.58 -9.95 0.33
N PRO A 20 -10.06 -11.15 0.70
CA PRO A 20 -11.48 -11.40 0.88
C PRO A 20 -12.14 -10.34 1.76
N HIS A 21 -13.28 -9.82 1.30
CA HIS A 21 -14.04 -8.80 2.02
C HIS A 21 -14.97 -9.46 3.08
N PRO A 22 -15.31 -8.79 4.20
CA PRO A 22 -16.18 -9.37 5.23
C PRO A 22 -17.55 -9.88 4.73
N ASP A 23 -18.07 -9.36 3.62
CA ASP A 23 -19.34 -9.81 3.02
C ASP A 23 -19.20 -11.09 2.18
N GLU A 24 -17.99 -11.45 1.78
CA GLU A 24 -17.65 -12.67 1.05
C GLU A 24 -17.27 -13.82 1.99
N ALA A 25 -16.91 -13.50 3.24
CA ALA A 25 -16.43 -14.47 4.22
C ALA A 25 -17.56 -15.11 5.03
N SER A 26 -17.42 -16.41 5.33
CA SER A 26 -18.29 -17.07 6.32
C SER A 26 -17.95 -16.55 7.71
N ALA A 27 -18.95 -16.32 8.56
CA ALA A 27 -18.79 -15.78 9.92
C ALA A 27 -17.93 -16.63 10.88
N ALA A 28 -17.48 -17.82 10.46
CA ALA A 28 -16.74 -18.76 11.29
C ALA A 28 -15.21 -18.64 11.16
N GLU A 29 -14.69 -18.03 10.08
CA GLU A 29 -13.25 -17.98 9.81
C GLU A 29 -12.70 -16.54 9.91
N PRO A 30 -11.52 -16.33 10.51
CA PRO A 30 -10.90 -15.02 10.56
C PRO A 30 -10.50 -14.56 9.16
N LEU A 31 -10.64 -13.27 8.88
CA LEU A 31 -10.20 -12.68 7.62
C LEU A 31 -8.66 -12.76 7.52
N PRO A 32 -8.12 -13.13 6.36
CA PRO A 32 -6.68 -13.18 6.15
C PRO A 32 -6.09 -11.76 6.15
N LEU A 33 -4.80 -11.67 6.45
CA LEU A 33 -4.01 -10.44 6.40
C LEU A 33 -2.83 -10.59 5.45
N PHE A 34 -2.31 -9.47 4.97
CA PHE A 34 -1.03 -9.47 4.26
C PHE A 34 0.13 -9.79 5.21
N THR A 35 1.08 -10.57 4.71
CA THR A 35 2.32 -10.93 5.37
C THR A 35 3.48 -10.74 4.39
N GLU A 36 4.73 -10.70 4.88
CA GLU A 36 5.91 -10.58 4.02
C GLU A 36 6.07 -11.74 3.04
N THR A 37 5.40 -12.86 3.30
CA THR A 37 5.35 -14.07 2.45
C THR A 37 4.13 -14.14 1.54
N THR A 38 3.21 -13.19 1.60
CA THR A 38 2.05 -13.16 0.71
C THR A 38 2.51 -13.02 -0.75
N PRO A 39 2.00 -13.83 -1.69
CA PRO A 39 2.33 -13.71 -3.11
C PRO A 39 1.94 -12.35 -3.68
N TYR A 40 2.68 -11.88 -4.69
CA TYR A 40 2.34 -10.63 -5.37
C TYR A 40 1.21 -10.88 -6.39
N ALA A 41 0.19 -10.02 -6.36
CA ALA A 41 -0.97 -10.08 -7.26
C ALA A 41 -1.53 -8.66 -7.55
N PRO A 42 -0.72 -7.73 -8.07
CA PRO A 42 -1.11 -6.32 -8.21
C PRO A 42 -2.26 -6.10 -9.21
N SER A 43 -3.29 -5.35 -8.81
CA SER A 43 -4.51 -5.10 -9.60
C SER A 43 -4.49 -3.83 -10.47
N SER A 44 -3.48 -2.95 -10.34
CA SER A 44 -3.44 -1.66 -11.06
C SER A 44 -2.09 -1.38 -11.71
N PRO A 45 -2.00 -0.47 -12.69
CA PRO A 45 -0.71 -0.03 -13.23
C PRO A 45 0.24 0.54 -12.16
N TYR A 46 -0.30 1.23 -11.15
CA TYR A 46 0.47 1.73 -10.02
C TYR A 46 1.08 0.59 -9.21
N SER A 47 0.25 -0.36 -8.73
CA SER A 47 0.73 -1.46 -7.89
C SER A 47 1.60 -2.45 -8.66
N ALA A 48 1.34 -2.66 -9.95
CA ALA A 48 2.20 -3.47 -10.83
C ALA A 48 3.59 -2.84 -11.00
N SER A 49 3.65 -1.51 -11.10
CA SER A 49 4.92 -0.78 -11.16
C SER A 49 5.71 -0.92 -9.85
N LYS A 50 5.03 -0.86 -8.70
CA LYS A 50 5.64 -1.06 -7.37
C LYS A 50 6.11 -2.50 -7.15
N ALA A 51 5.29 -3.49 -7.50
CA ALA A 51 5.66 -4.90 -7.45
C ALA A 51 6.90 -5.19 -8.32
N SER A 52 6.94 -4.59 -9.52
CA SER A 52 8.09 -4.71 -10.41
C SER A 52 9.36 -4.08 -9.83
N SER A 53 9.25 -2.89 -9.21
CA SER A 53 10.42 -2.27 -8.55
C SER A 53 10.92 -3.09 -7.36
N ASP A 54 10.02 -3.69 -6.59
CA ASP A 54 10.31 -4.60 -5.50
C ASP A 54 11.11 -5.83 -5.97
N HIS A 55 10.74 -6.41 -7.12
CA HIS A 55 11.49 -7.50 -7.74
C HIS A 55 12.90 -7.08 -8.18
N LEU A 56 13.05 -5.92 -8.83
CA LEU A 56 14.35 -5.39 -9.22
C LEU A 56 15.27 -5.20 -8.00
N VAL A 57 14.77 -4.59 -6.93
CA VAL A 57 15.56 -4.36 -5.70
C VAL A 57 16.04 -5.68 -5.06
N ARG A 58 15.18 -6.70 -5.00
CA ARG A 58 15.56 -8.02 -4.48
C ARG A 58 16.53 -8.76 -5.40
N ALA A 59 16.32 -8.68 -6.71
CA ALA A 59 17.22 -9.28 -7.70
C ALA A 59 18.62 -8.65 -7.64
N TRP A 60 18.73 -7.33 -7.46
CA TRP A 60 20.03 -6.66 -7.34
C TRP A 60 20.80 -7.10 -6.10
N ARG A 61 20.10 -7.31 -4.98
CA ARG A 61 20.70 -7.89 -3.77
C ARG A 61 21.18 -9.32 -4.02
N ARG A 62 20.36 -10.16 -4.67
CA ARG A 62 20.70 -11.56 -4.95
C ARG A 62 21.91 -11.67 -5.89
N THR A 63 21.92 -10.88 -6.96
CA THR A 63 22.90 -11.00 -8.05
C THR A 63 24.20 -10.24 -7.75
N TYR A 64 24.10 -9.04 -7.18
CA TYR A 64 25.25 -8.13 -7.04
C TYR A 64 25.63 -7.83 -5.59
N GLY A 65 24.95 -8.41 -4.61
CA GLY A 65 25.25 -8.21 -3.19
C GLY A 65 24.93 -6.80 -2.68
N LEU A 66 24.13 -6.01 -3.40
CA LEU A 66 23.68 -4.69 -2.92
C LEU A 66 22.87 -4.88 -1.61
N PRO A 67 23.23 -4.21 -0.50
CA PRO A 67 22.55 -4.41 0.78
C PRO A 67 21.20 -3.68 0.80
N THR A 68 20.17 -4.34 0.26
CA THR A 68 18.82 -3.78 0.14
C THR A 68 17.87 -4.23 1.25
N ILE A 69 16.95 -3.34 1.61
CA ILE A 69 15.80 -3.56 2.48
C ILE A 69 14.55 -3.08 1.73
N VAL A 70 13.45 -3.80 1.83
CA VAL A 70 12.14 -3.40 1.28
C VAL A 70 11.13 -3.35 2.42
N SER A 71 10.30 -2.31 2.46
CA SER A 71 9.15 -2.23 3.36
C SER A 71 7.88 -1.94 2.57
N ASN A 72 6.81 -2.68 2.83
CA ASN A 72 5.49 -2.52 2.24
C ASN A 72 4.54 -2.06 3.36
N CYS A 73 3.93 -0.88 3.21
CA CYS A 73 3.04 -0.29 4.23
C CYS A 73 1.62 -0.08 3.69
N SER A 74 0.68 0.08 4.62
CA SER A 74 -0.72 0.40 4.34
C SER A 74 -0.93 1.88 3.98
N ASN A 75 -2.18 2.31 3.84
CA ASN A 75 -2.51 3.68 3.48
C ASN A 75 -2.05 4.66 4.55
N ASN A 76 -1.21 5.61 4.16
CA ASN A 76 -0.75 6.65 5.07
C ASN A 76 -1.73 7.83 5.08
N TYR A 77 -1.87 8.50 6.22
CA TYR A 77 -2.61 9.76 6.33
C TYR A 77 -1.97 10.72 7.35
N GLY A 78 -2.17 12.02 7.15
CA GLY A 78 -1.67 13.06 8.05
C GLY A 78 -1.27 14.35 7.34
N PRO A 79 -0.45 15.21 8.00
CA PRO A 79 0.02 16.48 7.42
C PRO A 79 0.76 16.32 6.10
N TYR A 80 0.74 17.37 5.26
CA TYR A 80 1.41 17.42 3.95
C TYR A 80 0.91 16.41 2.91
N HIS A 81 -0.27 15.82 3.12
CA HIS A 81 -0.88 14.88 2.18
C HIS A 81 -1.53 15.64 1.02
N PHE A 82 -1.05 15.40 -0.21
CA PHE A 82 -1.57 16.06 -1.42
C PHE A 82 -3.08 15.78 -1.61
N PRO A 83 -3.89 16.79 -1.98
CA PRO A 83 -5.36 16.72 -1.95
C PRO A 83 -5.98 16.00 -3.15
N GLU A 84 -5.38 14.88 -3.54
CA GLU A 84 -5.95 13.90 -4.48
C GLU A 84 -6.44 12.63 -3.75
N LYS A 85 -5.92 12.38 -2.54
CA LYS A 85 -6.22 11.17 -1.76
C LYS A 85 -7.44 11.38 -0.87
N LEU A 86 -8.12 10.29 -0.53
CA LEU A 86 -9.43 10.30 0.12
C LEU A 86 -9.53 11.27 1.30
N ILE A 87 -8.71 11.10 2.34
CA ILE A 87 -8.79 11.89 3.58
C ILE A 87 -8.58 13.40 3.32
N PRO A 88 -7.47 13.86 2.71
CA PRO A 88 -7.29 15.29 2.48
C PRO A 88 -8.31 15.87 1.49
N LEU A 89 -8.74 15.11 0.46
CA LEU A 89 -9.76 15.55 -0.48
C LEU A 89 -11.11 15.79 0.21
N VAL A 90 -11.55 14.83 1.04
CA VAL A 90 -12.80 14.93 1.79
C VAL A 90 -12.76 16.10 2.76
N ILE A 91 -11.66 16.29 3.50
CA ILE A 91 -11.51 17.42 4.43
C ILE A 91 -11.63 18.75 3.69
N LEU A 92 -10.87 18.95 2.61
CA LEU A 92 -10.89 20.22 1.88
C LEU A 92 -12.23 20.46 1.17
N ASN A 93 -12.83 19.44 0.58
CA ASN A 93 -14.15 19.59 -0.03
C ASN A 93 -15.22 19.93 1.00
N ALA A 94 -15.18 19.34 2.20
CA ALA A 94 -16.13 19.66 3.26
C ALA A 94 -16.00 21.12 3.71
N LEU A 95 -14.77 21.61 3.87
CA LEU A 95 -14.49 23.00 4.22
C LEU A 95 -14.95 23.98 3.13
N ASP A 96 -14.82 23.60 1.86
CA ASP A 96 -15.24 24.39 0.71
C ASP A 96 -16.73 24.24 0.34
N GLY A 97 -17.51 23.44 1.07
CA GLY A 97 -18.91 23.15 0.75
C GLY A 97 -19.10 22.39 -0.58
N LYS A 98 -18.08 21.66 -1.03
CA LYS A 98 -18.10 20.85 -2.25
C LYS A 98 -18.62 19.43 -1.96
N PRO A 99 -19.08 18.70 -2.99
CA PRO A 99 -19.44 17.28 -2.84
C PRO A 99 -18.30 16.43 -2.28
N LEU A 100 -18.65 15.43 -1.49
CA LEU A 100 -17.71 14.45 -0.93
C LEU A 100 -17.78 13.17 -1.79
N PRO A 101 -16.86 12.96 -2.73
CA PRO A 101 -16.96 11.83 -3.65
C PRO A 101 -16.68 10.51 -2.92
N VAL A 102 -17.57 9.52 -3.12
CA VAL A 102 -17.42 8.14 -2.67
C VAL A 102 -17.46 7.24 -3.89
N TYR A 103 -16.47 6.35 -4.05
CA TYR A 103 -16.43 5.41 -5.17
C TYR A 103 -17.24 4.15 -4.87
N GLY A 104 -18.14 3.78 -5.78
CA GLY A 104 -19.04 2.65 -5.56
C GLY A 104 -19.97 2.91 -4.37
N LYS A 105 -20.05 1.95 -3.45
CA LYS A 105 -20.87 2.06 -2.23
C LYS A 105 -20.12 2.62 -1.02
N GLY A 106 -18.79 2.75 -1.09
CA GLY A 106 -17.97 3.21 0.03
C GLY A 106 -17.79 2.15 1.13
N ASP A 107 -18.05 0.88 0.82
CA ASP A 107 -17.86 -0.28 1.70
C ASP A 107 -16.44 -0.85 1.63
N GLN A 108 -15.59 -0.34 0.73
CA GLN A 108 -14.21 -0.82 0.59
C GLN A 108 -13.36 -0.50 1.83
N ILE A 109 -12.54 -1.46 2.24
CA ILE A 109 -11.72 -1.36 3.44
C ILE A 109 -10.29 -0.93 3.10
N ARG A 110 -9.70 -0.11 3.97
CA ARG A 110 -8.29 0.27 3.96
C ARG A 110 -7.75 0.25 5.40
N ASP A 111 -6.50 -0.16 5.56
CA ASP A 111 -5.75 -0.03 6.81
C ASP A 111 -5.04 1.33 6.81
N TRP A 112 -5.17 2.10 7.90
CA TRP A 112 -4.71 3.50 7.97
C TRP A 112 -3.59 3.69 9.00
N LEU A 113 -2.41 4.07 8.52
CA LEU A 113 -1.23 4.40 9.32
C LEU A 113 -1.01 5.92 9.36
N TYR A 114 -0.78 6.47 10.55
CA TYR A 114 -0.42 7.89 10.70
C TYR A 114 1.04 8.13 10.28
N VAL A 115 1.29 9.25 9.58
CA VAL A 115 2.61 9.64 9.04
C VAL A 115 3.59 10.18 10.09
#